data_AF-A0A947MPT3-F1
#
_entry.id   AF-A0A947MPT3-F1
#
_cell.length_a   1.000
_cell.length_b   1.000
_cell.length_c   1.000
_cell.angle_alpha   90.00
_cell.angle_beta   90.00
_cell.angle_gamma   90.00
#
_symmetry.space_group_name_H-M   'P 1'
#
loop_
_entity.id
_entity.type
_entity.pdbx_description
1 polymer ?
#
loop_
_entity_poly.entity_id
_entity_poly.type
_entity_poly.pdbx_seq_one_letter_code
_entity_poly.pdbx_strand_id
1 'polypeptide(L)'
;MSDEKLGDAARELARSRVGAAFAGLILLVSVASAFTPRPGVVVKPDFDLDGWRPDPERLSRVWAADEEAAQTHPIDADGRKVLDAIAGLGVAEVGANGNIADPDYAAATEKALAAATSYWFDHGKEAYLALGIHYRRVFESAVLDILARAQNANTPVRPWLDARTPKRGAAVVAPAPLSPGDDAGAVARYRAAAGNFIENAVGWGLILEDGRLAGDTPDLLRVHARLRWVMLVSEITDYTFLLDREELRALWRWRLEGDRNLAMEQRVRVAGWLKQQIEPDYPVYRVLGSLHARRGQSDKAIGYFREALLDEPFDEVARKNLEYLLRYRDGAAIEP
;
A
#
# COMPACT_ATOMS: atom_id res chain seq x y z
N MET A 1 18.90 -19.10 27.44
CA MET A 1 19.99 -19.35 26.46
C MET A 1 20.59 -17.98 26.15
N SER A 2 21.90 -17.77 26.30
CA SER A 2 22.49 -16.42 26.07
C SER A 2 22.38 -16.03 24.60
N ASP A 3 22.30 -14.74 24.28
CA ASP A 3 22.26 -14.22 22.91
C ASP A 3 23.44 -14.71 22.06
N GLU A 4 24.59 -14.95 22.71
CA GLU A 4 25.76 -15.58 22.11
C GLU A 4 25.49 -17.01 21.62
N LYS A 5 24.75 -17.82 22.42
CA LYS A 5 24.35 -19.18 22.03
C LYS A 5 23.31 -19.20 20.92
N LEU A 6 22.46 -18.17 20.82
CA LEU A 6 21.49 -18.00 19.74
C LEU A 6 22.18 -17.60 18.43
N GLY A 7 23.15 -16.68 18.50
CA GLY A 7 23.99 -16.30 17.36
C GLY A 7 24.91 -17.44 16.87
N ASP A 8 25.40 -18.27 17.79
CA ASP A 8 26.19 -19.45 17.44
C ASP A 8 25.33 -20.53 16.79
N ALA A 9 24.12 -20.79 17.30
CA ALA A 9 23.17 -21.72 16.69
C ALA A 9 22.72 -21.28 15.30
N ALA A 10 22.47 -19.98 15.07
CA ALA A 10 22.13 -19.44 13.75
C ALA A 10 23.31 -19.55 12.77
N ARG A 11 24.54 -19.25 13.21
CA ARG A 11 25.75 -19.42 12.40
C ARG A 11 26.09 -20.88 12.14
N GLU A 12 25.70 -21.78 13.04
CA GLU A 12 25.85 -23.23 12.87
C GLU A 12 24.78 -23.80 11.93
N LEU A 13 23.54 -23.30 11.99
CA LEU A 13 22.47 -23.64 11.06
C LEU A 13 22.79 -23.17 9.64
N ALA A 14 23.31 -21.95 9.47
CA ALA A 14 23.77 -21.41 8.19
C ALA A 14 24.96 -22.19 7.60
N ARG A 15 25.81 -22.77 8.46
CA ARG A 15 26.92 -23.65 8.08
C ARG A 15 26.53 -25.13 7.96
N SER A 16 25.34 -25.50 8.44
CA SER A 16 24.85 -26.87 8.40
C SER A 16 24.46 -27.28 6.99
N ARG A 17 24.43 -28.60 6.73
CA ARG A 17 23.93 -29.15 5.47
C ARG A 17 22.48 -28.73 5.18
N VAL A 18 21.69 -28.38 6.19
CA VAL A 18 20.31 -27.90 6.04
C VAL A 18 20.28 -26.44 5.57
N GLY A 19 21.12 -25.57 6.14
CA GLY A 19 21.26 -24.18 5.69
C GLY A 19 21.86 -24.07 4.28
N ALA A 20 22.84 -24.90 3.97
CA ALA A 20 23.39 -25.00 2.61
C ALA A 20 22.37 -25.58 1.60
N ALA A 21 21.52 -26.53 2.03
CA ALA A 21 20.43 -27.04 1.20
C ALA A 21 19.34 -25.98 0.97
N PHE A 22 19.07 -25.10 1.94
CA PHE A 22 18.07 -24.04 1.83
C PHE A 22 18.56 -22.87 0.98
N ALA A 23 19.79 -22.39 1.19
CA ALA A 23 20.44 -21.42 0.31
C ALA A 23 20.60 -21.97 -1.11
N GLY A 24 20.92 -23.27 -1.22
CA GLY A 24 20.95 -24.00 -2.48
C GLY A 24 19.59 -24.07 -3.15
N LEU A 25 18.50 -24.29 -2.41
CA LEU A 25 17.12 -24.34 -2.93
C LEU A 25 16.65 -22.95 -3.39
N ILE A 26 16.93 -21.89 -2.63
CA ILE A 26 16.62 -20.50 -3.04
C ILE A 26 17.39 -20.14 -4.30
N LEU A 27 18.70 -20.41 -4.35
CA LEU A 27 19.52 -20.15 -5.53
C LEU A 27 19.08 -21.01 -6.73
N LEU A 28 18.69 -22.27 -6.50
CA LEU A 28 18.13 -23.16 -7.54
C LEU A 28 16.79 -22.66 -8.07
N VAL A 29 15.91 -22.12 -7.22
CA VAL A 29 14.63 -21.52 -7.65
C VAL A 29 14.86 -20.21 -8.42
N SER A 30 15.82 -19.39 -8.00
CA SER A 30 16.20 -18.15 -8.70
C SER A 30 16.93 -18.40 -10.02
N VAL A 31 17.78 -19.42 -10.10
CA VAL A 31 18.48 -19.79 -11.35
C VAL A 31 17.54 -20.57 -12.28
N ALA A 32 16.73 -21.50 -11.77
CA ALA A 32 15.74 -22.21 -12.58
C ALA A 32 14.72 -21.25 -13.19
N SER A 33 14.24 -20.24 -12.46
CA SER A 33 13.32 -19.23 -13.00
C SER A 33 13.94 -18.33 -14.08
N ALA A 34 15.27 -18.18 -14.11
CA ALA A 34 16.00 -17.45 -15.15
C ALA A 34 16.17 -18.25 -16.45
N PHE A 35 16.12 -19.59 -16.40
CA PHE A 35 16.37 -20.48 -17.54
C PHE A 35 15.17 -21.34 -17.95
N THR A 36 14.09 -21.38 -17.16
CA THR A 36 12.80 -21.92 -17.62
C THR A 36 12.23 -20.99 -18.69
N PRO A 37 11.87 -21.48 -19.90
CA PRO A 37 11.09 -20.67 -20.82
C PRO A 37 9.83 -20.20 -20.08
N ARG A 38 9.66 -18.88 -20.01
CA ARG A 38 8.46 -18.30 -19.38
C ARG A 38 7.25 -19.00 -20.00
N PRO A 39 6.34 -19.61 -19.21
CA PRO A 39 5.10 -20.11 -19.77
C PRO A 39 4.49 -18.96 -20.58
N GLY A 40 4.13 -19.25 -21.83
CA GLY A 40 3.56 -18.26 -22.73
C GLY A 40 2.46 -17.49 -22.01
N VAL A 41 2.43 -16.16 -22.22
CA VAL A 41 1.40 -15.20 -21.77
C VAL A 41 0.31 -15.86 -20.93
N VAL A 42 0.37 -15.66 -19.61
CA VAL A 42 -0.69 -16.12 -18.69
C VAL A 42 -2.03 -15.66 -19.28
N VAL A 43 -2.80 -16.63 -19.78
CA VAL A 43 -4.18 -16.41 -20.17
C VAL A 43 -4.92 -16.01 -18.90
N LYS A 44 -5.61 -14.87 -18.99
CA LYS A 44 -6.52 -14.30 -17.99
C LYS A 44 -7.36 -15.42 -17.36
N PRO A 45 -7.52 -15.49 -16.02
CA PRO A 45 -8.19 -16.63 -15.40
C PRO A 45 -9.64 -16.75 -15.86
N ASP A 46 -10.02 -17.98 -16.17
CA ASP A 46 -11.33 -18.45 -16.59
C ASP A 46 -12.03 -19.07 -15.36
N PHE A 47 -12.99 -18.36 -14.77
CA PHE A 47 -14.00 -18.97 -13.90
C PHE A 47 -15.29 -18.15 -13.86
N ASP A 48 -16.38 -18.90 -13.88
CA ASP A 48 -17.78 -18.47 -13.93
C ASP A 48 -18.31 -18.10 -12.52
N LEU A 49 -19.02 -16.98 -12.42
CA LEU A 49 -19.56 -16.39 -11.19
C LEU A 49 -20.99 -15.88 -11.39
N ASP A 50 -21.84 -16.66 -12.05
CA ASP A 50 -23.27 -16.38 -12.07
C ASP A 50 -23.87 -16.40 -10.65
N GLY A 51 -24.32 -15.23 -10.19
CA GLY A 51 -25.20 -15.06 -9.02
C GLY A 51 -24.59 -14.54 -7.72
N TRP A 52 -23.31 -14.17 -7.63
CA TRP A 52 -22.73 -13.73 -6.35
C TRP A 52 -22.96 -12.24 -6.05
N ARG A 53 -23.81 -11.96 -5.05
CA ARG A 53 -23.96 -10.64 -4.41
C ARG A 53 -23.15 -10.58 -3.11
N PRO A 54 -22.50 -9.44 -2.79
CA PRO A 54 -21.78 -9.29 -1.54
C PRO A 54 -22.74 -9.27 -0.35
N ASP A 55 -22.37 -10.00 0.69
CA ASP A 55 -23.04 -10.02 1.99
C ASP A 55 -22.36 -8.98 2.91
N PRO A 56 -23.04 -7.89 3.31
CA PRO A 56 -22.52 -6.91 4.25
C PRO A 56 -22.11 -7.52 5.60
N GLU A 57 -22.72 -8.64 6.00
CA GLU A 57 -22.28 -9.38 7.20
C GLU A 57 -20.93 -10.07 6.99
N ARG A 58 -20.54 -10.42 5.77
CA ARG A 58 -19.21 -11.00 5.50
C ARG A 58 -18.08 -9.99 5.71
N LEU A 59 -18.31 -8.72 5.41
CA LEU A 59 -17.34 -7.64 5.63
C LEU A 59 -17.19 -7.30 7.12
N SER A 60 -18.29 -7.17 7.86
CA SER A 60 -18.24 -7.02 9.32
C SER A 60 -17.66 -8.26 10.00
N ARG A 61 -17.88 -9.46 9.46
CA ARG A 61 -17.26 -10.71 9.92
C ARG A 61 -15.77 -10.82 9.62
N VAL A 62 -15.25 -10.30 8.51
CA VAL A 62 -13.79 -10.25 8.27
C VAL A 62 -13.13 -9.29 9.27
N TRP A 63 -13.77 -8.16 9.56
CA TRP A 63 -13.28 -7.26 10.61
C TRP A 63 -13.39 -7.86 11.99
N ALA A 64 -14.53 -8.50 12.32
CA ALA A 64 -14.71 -9.21 13.58
C ALA A 64 -13.79 -10.42 13.71
N ALA A 65 -13.50 -11.13 12.63
CA ALA A 65 -12.58 -12.28 12.61
C ALA A 65 -11.12 -11.83 12.69
N ASP A 66 -10.74 -10.71 12.07
CA ASP A 66 -9.42 -10.09 12.28
C ASP A 66 -9.28 -9.61 13.73
N GLU A 67 -10.33 -8.98 14.27
CA GLU A 67 -10.38 -8.53 15.68
C GLU A 67 -10.33 -9.72 16.64
N GLU A 68 -11.10 -10.76 16.38
CA GLU A 68 -11.14 -12.00 17.14
C GLU A 68 -9.80 -12.74 17.01
N ALA A 69 -9.19 -12.81 15.83
CA ALA A 69 -7.86 -13.37 15.62
C ALA A 69 -6.80 -12.61 16.41
N ALA A 70 -6.84 -11.27 16.42
CA ALA A 70 -5.93 -10.45 17.22
C ALA A 70 -6.19 -10.57 18.74
N GLN A 71 -7.43 -10.84 19.15
CA GLN A 71 -7.78 -11.08 20.55
C GLN A 71 -7.39 -12.48 21.03
N THR A 72 -7.55 -13.50 20.17
CA THR A 72 -7.23 -14.91 20.45
C THR A 72 -5.74 -15.20 20.34
N HIS A 73 -5.01 -14.43 19.53
CA HIS A 73 -3.55 -14.49 19.40
C HIS A 73 -2.93 -13.14 19.80
N PRO A 74 -2.95 -12.78 21.10
CA PRO A 74 -2.31 -11.56 21.55
C PRO A 74 -0.81 -11.60 21.24
N ILE A 75 -0.22 -10.47 20.89
CA ILE A 75 1.22 -10.40 20.63
C ILE A 75 1.99 -10.82 21.88
N ASP A 76 2.75 -11.90 21.72
CA ASP A 76 3.64 -12.42 22.73
C ASP A 76 5.03 -11.73 22.69
N ALA A 77 6.02 -12.28 23.38
CA ALA A 77 7.35 -11.69 23.40
C ALA A 77 8.05 -11.78 22.03
N ASP A 78 7.79 -12.83 21.23
CA ASP A 78 8.46 -13.03 19.95
C ASP A 78 7.81 -12.19 18.85
N GLY A 79 6.48 -12.08 18.83
CA GLY A 79 5.77 -11.17 17.95
C GLY A 79 6.17 -9.71 18.19
N ARG A 80 6.43 -9.33 19.45
CA ARG A 80 7.00 -8.01 19.79
C ARG A 80 8.38 -7.82 19.14
N LYS A 81 9.26 -8.83 19.16
CA LYS A 81 10.57 -8.75 18.47
C LYS A 81 10.40 -8.54 16.96
N VAL A 82 9.39 -9.15 16.33
CA VAL A 82 9.11 -8.91 14.91
C VAL A 82 8.68 -7.47 14.68
N LEU A 83 7.75 -6.95 15.48
CA LEU A 83 7.34 -5.55 15.39
C LEU A 83 8.50 -4.59 15.61
N ASP A 84 9.39 -4.87 16.57
CA ASP A 84 10.58 -4.07 16.84
C ASP A 84 11.59 -4.13 15.69
N ALA A 85 11.74 -5.29 15.03
CA ALA A 85 12.60 -5.43 13.86
C ALA A 85 12.05 -4.63 12.66
N ILE A 86 10.73 -4.66 12.45
CA ILE A 86 10.05 -3.90 11.40
C ILE A 86 10.10 -2.40 11.71
N ALA A 87 9.96 -2.02 12.99
CA ALA A 87 10.18 -0.66 13.45
C ALA A 87 11.60 -0.17 13.13
N GLY A 88 12.60 -1.01 13.38
CA GLY A 88 14.00 -0.75 13.00
C GLY A 88 14.20 -0.59 11.50
N LEU A 89 13.50 -1.39 10.68
CA LEU A 89 13.50 -1.23 9.23
C LEU A 89 12.90 0.11 8.79
N GLY A 90 11.76 0.53 9.35
CA GLY A 90 11.17 1.84 9.04
C GLY A 90 12.13 2.99 9.34
N VAL A 91 12.85 2.92 10.47
CA VAL A 91 13.91 3.86 10.81
C VAL A 91 15.06 3.84 9.78
N ALA A 92 15.55 2.65 9.41
CA ALA A 92 16.64 2.50 8.45
C ALA A 92 16.24 3.04 7.06
N GLU A 93 14.98 2.84 6.63
CA GLU A 93 14.44 3.37 5.37
C GLU A 93 14.54 4.89 5.29
N VAL A 94 14.22 5.56 6.41
CA VAL A 94 14.27 7.01 6.52
C VAL A 94 15.73 7.47 6.50
N GLY A 95 16.61 6.81 7.26
CA GLY A 95 18.04 7.12 7.27
C GLY A 95 18.72 6.95 5.91
N ALA A 96 18.28 5.94 5.15
CA ALA A 96 18.72 5.66 3.79
C ALA A 96 18.05 6.55 2.73
N ASN A 97 17.07 7.38 3.10
CA ASN A 97 16.25 8.17 2.17
C ASN A 97 15.65 7.30 1.04
N GLY A 98 15.20 6.08 1.39
CA GLY A 98 14.66 5.11 0.44
C GLY A 98 15.69 4.44 -0.48
N ASN A 99 17.00 4.66 -0.28
CA ASN A 99 18.03 3.94 -1.01
C ASN A 99 18.12 2.48 -0.52
N ILE A 100 17.50 1.56 -1.27
CA ILE A 100 17.49 0.13 -0.92
C ILE A 100 18.89 -0.52 -0.96
N ALA A 101 19.87 0.11 -1.62
CA ALA A 101 21.25 -0.36 -1.65
C ALA A 101 22.08 0.13 -0.44
N ASP A 102 21.49 0.92 0.45
CA ASP A 102 22.15 1.36 1.68
C ASP A 102 22.39 0.15 2.61
N PRO A 103 23.62 -0.06 3.11
CA PRO A 103 23.94 -1.22 3.95
C PRO A 103 23.08 -1.32 5.23
N ASP A 104 22.73 -0.19 5.84
CA ASP A 104 21.93 -0.18 7.07
C ASP A 104 20.48 -0.59 6.77
N TYR A 105 19.95 -0.17 5.63
CA TYR A 105 18.63 -0.60 5.16
C TYR A 105 18.60 -2.09 4.83
N ALA A 106 19.62 -2.59 4.12
CA ALA A 106 19.74 -4.01 3.78
C ALA A 106 19.82 -4.88 5.05
N ALA A 107 20.67 -4.49 6.01
CA ALA A 107 20.81 -5.21 7.28
C ALA A 107 19.52 -5.19 8.11
N ALA A 108 18.80 -4.06 8.15
CA ALA A 108 17.52 -3.97 8.84
C ALA A 108 16.44 -4.82 8.16
N THR A 109 16.46 -4.90 6.83
CA THR A 109 15.55 -5.75 6.05
C THR A 109 15.78 -7.23 6.35
N GLU A 110 17.05 -7.67 6.34
CA GLU A 110 17.43 -9.04 6.69
C GLU A 110 16.99 -9.38 8.12
N LYS A 111 17.19 -8.47 9.08
CA LYS A 111 16.77 -8.65 10.47
C LYS A 111 15.24 -8.78 10.60
N ALA A 112 14.47 -7.94 9.91
CA ALA A 112 13.01 -8.00 9.92
C ALA A 112 12.49 -9.31 9.30
N LEU A 113 13.05 -9.72 8.16
CA LEU A 113 12.73 -10.98 7.49
C LEU A 113 13.06 -12.19 8.37
N ALA A 114 14.23 -12.21 8.99
CA ALA A 114 14.62 -13.30 9.88
C ALA A 114 13.68 -13.41 11.09
N ALA A 115 13.31 -12.30 11.70
CA ALA A 115 12.37 -12.27 12.82
C ALA A 115 10.97 -12.76 12.40
N ALA A 116 10.43 -12.25 11.30
CA ALA A 116 9.12 -12.66 10.78
C ALA A 116 9.09 -14.15 10.40
N THR A 117 10.17 -14.64 9.78
CA THR A 117 10.32 -16.04 9.38
C THR A 117 10.37 -16.96 10.60
N SER A 118 11.20 -16.64 11.61
CA SER A 118 11.23 -17.42 12.87
C SER A 118 9.86 -17.47 13.49
N TYR A 119 9.19 -16.32 13.61
CA TYR A 119 7.87 -16.25 14.22
C TYR A 119 6.82 -17.09 13.48
N TRP A 120 6.82 -17.10 12.14
CA TRP A 120 5.96 -17.99 11.35
C TRP A 120 6.20 -19.48 11.68
N PHE A 121 7.46 -19.91 11.75
CA PHE A 121 7.77 -21.32 12.02
C PHE A 121 7.49 -21.74 13.46
N ASP A 122 7.74 -20.84 14.41
CA ASP A 122 7.60 -21.12 15.85
C ASP A 122 6.13 -21.06 16.31
N HIS A 123 5.33 -20.15 15.72
CA HIS A 123 3.96 -19.86 16.17
C HIS A 123 2.87 -20.20 15.16
N GLY A 124 3.25 -20.54 13.93
CA GLY A 124 2.33 -20.97 12.87
C GLY A 124 1.57 -19.82 12.20
N LYS A 125 0.70 -20.21 11.26
CA LYS A 125 0.01 -19.29 10.34
C LYS A 125 -0.91 -18.30 11.05
N GLU A 126 -1.69 -18.75 12.02
CA GLU A 126 -2.73 -17.93 12.67
C GLU A 126 -2.10 -16.82 13.52
N ALA A 127 -1.07 -17.15 14.31
CA ALA A 127 -0.30 -16.18 15.07
C ALA A 127 0.39 -15.15 14.16
N TYR A 128 0.90 -15.58 13.00
CA TYR A 128 1.51 -14.70 12.01
C TYR A 128 0.50 -13.76 11.34
N LEU A 129 -0.71 -14.24 11.04
CA LEU A 129 -1.78 -13.38 10.53
C LEU A 129 -2.20 -12.34 11.58
N ALA A 130 -2.34 -12.75 12.84
CA ALA A 130 -2.59 -11.84 13.95
C ALA A 130 -1.49 -10.78 14.08
N LEU A 131 -0.23 -11.16 13.96
CA LEU A 131 0.90 -10.21 13.95
C LEU A 131 0.75 -9.17 12.83
N GLY A 132 0.34 -9.57 11.62
CA GLY A 132 0.04 -8.64 10.53
C GLY A 132 -1.09 -7.66 10.85
N ILE A 133 -2.15 -8.13 11.52
CA ILE A 133 -3.26 -7.30 11.99
C ILE A 133 -2.79 -6.27 13.03
N HIS A 134 -1.93 -6.69 13.97
CA HIS A 134 -1.37 -5.79 14.95
C HIS A 134 -0.43 -4.75 14.33
N TYR A 135 0.42 -5.17 13.39
CA TYR A 135 1.26 -4.23 12.62
C TYR A 135 0.40 -3.19 11.89
N ARG A 136 -0.68 -3.63 11.23
CA ARG A 136 -1.66 -2.74 10.57
C ARG A 136 -2.19 -1.68 11.54
N ARG A 137 -2.62 -2.08 12.74
CA ARG A 137 -3.12 -1.12 13.75
C ARG A 137 -2.07 -0.09 14.16
N VAL A 138 -0.83 -0.52 14.40
CA VAL A 138 0.27 0.38 14.75
C VAL A 138 0.54 1.37 13.62
N PHE A 139 0.55 0.88 12.38
CA PHE A 139 0.73 1.71 11.19
C PHE A 139 -0.40 2.73 11.03
N GLU A 140 -1.66 2.29 11.04
CA GLU A 140 -2.82 3.17 10.87
C GLU A 140 -2.90 4.23 11.97
N SER A 141 -2.73 3.82 13.23
CA SER A 141 -2.72 4.73 14.37
C SER A 141 -1.62 5.78 14.24
N ALA A 142 -0.42 5.39 13.83
CA ALA A 142 0.68 6.32 13.63
C ALA A 142 0.42 7.29 12.47
N VAL A 143 -0.15 6.83 11.35
CA VAL A 143 -0.50 7.70 10.22
C VAL A 143 -1.59 8.70 10.62
N LEU A 144 -2.68 8.23 11.23
CA LEU A 144 -3.80 9.09 11.64
C LEU A 144 -3.38 10.13 12.69
N ASP A 145 -2.52 9.77 13.65
CA ASP A 145 -1.97 10.72 14.64
C ASP A 145 -1.18 11.85 13.95
N ILE A 146 -0.33 11.52 12.97
CA ILE A 146 0.45 12.52 12.23
C ILE A 146 -0.45 13.43 11.40
N LEU A 147 -1.46 12.87 10.71
CA LEU A 147 -2.42 13.67 9.94
C LEU A 147 -3.17 14.65 10.85
N ALA A 148 -3.68 14.17 11.99
CA ALA A 148 -4.39 15.00 12.95
C ALA A 148 -3.50 16.12 13.52
N ARG A 149 -2.23 15.83 13.83
CA ARG A 149 -1.28 16.84 14.33
C ARG A 149 -0.92 17.89 13.30
N ALA A 150 -0.65 17.48 12.06
CA ALA A 150 -0.38 18.40 10.96
C ALA A 150 -1.58 19.33 10.69
N GLN A 151 -2.79 18.76 10.68
CA GLN A 151 -4.04 19.51 10.53
C GLN A 151 -4.24 20.50 11.68
N ASN A 152 -4.04 20.08 12.94
CA ASN A 152 -4.14 20.94 14.11
C ASN A 152 -3.10 22.08 14.09
N ALA A 153 -1.92 21.83 13.52
CA ALA A 153 -0.88 22.82 13.32
C ALA A 153 -1.12 23.73 12.10
N ASN A 154 -2.22 23.53 11.35
CA ASN A 154 -2.53 24.21 10.10
C ASN A 154 -1.32 24.24 9.14
N THR A 155 -0.57 23.14 9.08
CA THR A 155 0.65 23.01 8.31
C THR A 155 0.52 21.82 7.37
N PRO A 156 0.91 21.94 6.09
CA PRO A 156 0.92 20.79 5.20
C PRO A 156 1.74 19.64 5.77
N VAL A 157 1.26 18.39 5.61
CA VAL A 157 1.81 17.22 6.32
C VAL A 157 3.30 17.02 6.08
N ARG A 158 3.75 17.17 4.83
CA ARG A 158 5.16 16.97 4.46
C ARG A 158 6.08 18.03 5.12
N PRO A 159 5.84 19.34 4.96
CA PRO A 159 6.56 20.36 5.73
C PRO A 159 6.52 20.15 7.25
N TRP A 160 5.38 19.71 7.79
CA TRP A 160 5.24 19.44 9.22
C TRP A 160 6.17 18.30 9.67
N LEU A 161 6.22 17.20 8.89
CA LEU A 161 7.11 16.06 9.11
C LEU A 161 8.58 16.43 8.92
N ASP A 162 8.93 17.11 7.83
CA ASP A 162 10.32 17.48 7.51
C ASP A 162 10.93 18.36 8.62
N ALA A 163 10.14 19.29 9.18
CA ALA A 163 10.58 20.16 10.27
C ALA A 163 10.88 19.40 11.58
N ARG A 164 10.34 18.18 11.73
CA ARG A 164 10.40 17.36 12.96
C ARG A 164 11.18 16.06 12.75
N THR A 165 11.53 15.74 11.51
CA THR A 165 12.31 14.55 11.18
C THR A 165 13.78 14.82 11.53
N PRO A 166 14.42 13.99 12.36
CA PRO A 166 15.83 14.16 12.67
C PRO A 166 16.66 14.18 11.38
N LYS A 167 17.59 15.15 11.27
CA LYS A 167 18.52 15.20 10.14
C LYS A 167 19.39 13.94 10.13
N ARG A 168 19.78 13.50 8.93
CA ARG A 168 20.67 12.34 8.72
C ARG A 168 21.89 12.41 9.66
N GLY A 169 22.13 11.34 10.42
CA GLY A 169 23.21 11.23 11.40
C GLY A 169 22.85 11.60 12.84
N ALA A 170 21.64 12.12 13.10
CA ALA A 170 21.12 12.19 14.47
C ALA A 170 20.85 10.78 14.99
N ALA A 171 21.29 10.50 16.22
CA ALA A 171 21.01 9.23 16.87
C ALA A 171 19.49 9.02 16.96
N VAL A 172 19.00 7.94 16.36
CA VAL A 172 17.59 7.57 16.49
C VAL A 172 17.41 6.95 17.87
N VAL A 173 16.89 7.76 18.79
CA VAL A 173 16.54 7.28 20.14
C VAL A 173 15.24 6.49 20.02
N ALA A 174 15.21 5.28 20.59
CA ALA A 174 13.99 4.49 20.67
C ALA A 174 12.86 5.34 21.29
N PRO A 175 11.65 5.33 20.71
CA PRO A 175 10.60 6.24 21.14
C PRO A 175 10.21 5.97 22.60
N ALA A 176 10.27 7.00 23.43
CA ALA A 176 9.72 6.98 24.78
C ALA A 176 8.16 6.94 24.74
N PRO A 177 7.49 6.61 25.85
CA PRO A 177 6.03 6.70 25.96
C PRO A 177 5.53 8.11 25.61
N LEU A 178 4.40 8.19 24.91
CA LEU A 178 3.80 9.46 24.50
C LEU A 178 3.43 10.32 25.69
N SER A 179 4.03 11.51 25.76
CA SER A 179 3.40 12.63 26.46
C SER A 179 2.49 13.38 25.48
N PRO A 180 1.31 13.88 25.90
CA PRO A 180 0.51 14.79 25.09
C PRO A 180 1.37 15.98 24.62
N GLY A 181 1.38 16.24 23.30
CA GLY A 181 2.20 17.30 22.70
C GLY A 181 3.64 16.94 22.34
N ASP A 182 4.10 15.70 22.58
CA ASP A 182 5.42 15.24 22.13
C ASP A 182 5.44 14.92 20.62
N ASP A 183 5.57 15.97 19.81
CA ASP A 183 5.65 15.87 18.35
C ASP A 183 6.88 15.09 17.89
N ALA A 184 8.02 15.20 18.57
CA ALA A 184 9.24 14.50 18.19
C ALA A 184 9.09 12.98 18.40
N GLY A 185 8.53 12.56 19.54
CA GLY A 185 8.19 11.16 19.77
C GLY A 185 7.13 10.62 18.80
N ALA A 186 6.14 11.44 18.43
CA ALA A 186 5.13 11.10 17.41
C ALA A 186 5.77 10.81 16.06
N VAL A 187 6.64 11.71 15.59
CA VAL A 187 7.38 11.51 14.35
C VAL A 187 8.29 10.29 14.44
N ALA A 188 9.00 10.07 15.54
CA ALA A 188 9.86 8.90 15.70
C ALA A 188 9.08 7.58 15.61
N ARG A 189 7.93 7.46 16.29
CA ARG A 189 7.06 6.26 16.17
C ARG A 189 6.48 6.10 14.78
N TYR A 190 6.08 7.20 14.16
CA TYR A 190 5.62 7.18 12.78
C TYR A 190 6.70 6.67 11.84
N ARG A 191 7.93 7.20 11.92
CA ARG A 191 9.07 6.73 11.11
C ARG A 191 9.36 5.27 11.36
N ALA A 192 9.27 4.81 12.60
CA ALA A 192 9.43 3.42 12.94
C ALA A 192 8.34 2.55 12.29
N ALA A 193 7.06 2.89 12.46
CA ALA A 193 5.95 2.09 11.94
C ALA A 193 5.83 2.13 10.41
N ALA A 194 6.11 3.29 9.83
CA ALA A 194 5.69 3.65 8.48
C ALA A 194 6.79 4.28 7.62
N GLY A 195 8.05 4.34 8.05
CA GLY A 195 9.20 4.79 7.23
C GLY A 195 8.94 6.08 6.44
N ASN A 196 9.08 6.02 5.11
CA ASN A 196 8.81 7.14 4.19
C ASN A 196 7.40 7.10 3.57
N PHE A 197 6.46 6.38 4.19
CA PHE A 197 5.15 6.14 3.58
C PHE A 197 4.37 7.42 3.34
N ILE A 198 4.38 8.39 4.25
CA ILE A 198 3.59 9.61 4.12
C ILE A 198 4.19 10.49 3.04
N GLU A 199 5.51 10.59 2.93
CA GLU A 199 6.17 11.31 1.84
C GLU A 199 5.81 10.70 0.49
N ASN A 200 5.88 9.37 0.42
CA ASN A 200 5.48 8.61 -0.75
C ASN A 200 3.99 8.82 -1.04
N ALA A 201 3.12 8.70 -0.04
CA ALA A 201 1.68 8.86 -0.13
C ALA A 201 1.31 10.30 -0.55
N VAL A 202 1.99 11.33 -0.07
CA VAL A 202 1.84 12.72 -0.54
C VAL A 202 2.28 12.83 -1.99
N GLY A 203 3.46 12.31 -2.35
CA GLY A 203 3.94 12.31 -3.74
C GLY A 203 3.02 11.53 -4.70
N TRP A 204 2.39 10.47 -4.19
CA TRP A 204 1.39 9.64 -4.85
C TRP A 204 0.00 10.30 -4.87
N GLY A 205 -0.19 11.41 -4.15
CA GLY A 205 -1.47 12.09 -4.01
C GLY A 205 -2.53 11.23 -3.33
N LEU A 206 -2.13 10.35 -2.41
CA LEU A 206 -2.98 9.65 -1.45
C LEU A 206 -3.31 10.51 -0.24
N ILE A 207 -2.37 11.37 0.14
CA ILE A 207 -2.53 12.40 1.17
C ILE A 207 -2.35 13.74 0.45
N LEU A 208 -3.36 14.59 0.49
CA LEU A 208 -3.33 15.94 -0.04
C LEU A 208 -2.38 16.81 0.80
N GLU A 209 -1.92 17.92 0.25
CA GLU A 209 -1.00 18.82 0.97
C GLU A 209 -1.60 19.29 2.31
N ASP A 210 -2.91 19.52 2.37
CA ASP A 210 -3.63 19.92 3.58
C ASP A 210 -3.85 18.79 4.62
N GLY A 211 -3.32 17.59 4.36
CA GLY A 211 -3.40 16.43 5.23
C GLY A 211 -4.70 15.64 5.15
N ARG A 212 -5.63 16.00 4.27
CA ARG A 212 -6.78 15.15 3.96
C ARG A 212 -6.35 13.98 3.07
N LEU A 213 -7.04 12.86 3.19
CA LEU A 213 -6.86 11.75 2.25
C LEU A 213 -7.47 12.12 0.89
N ALA A 214 -6.83 11.68 -0.19
CA ALA A 214 -7.36 11.84 -1.52
C ALA A 214 -8.48 10.81 -1.75
N GLY A 215 -9.69 11.31 -1.96
CA GLY A 215 -10.90 10.50 -1.89
C GLY A 215 -11.31 10.17 -0.45
N ASP A 216 -12.47 9.54 -0.31
CA ASP A 216 -13.15 9.41 0.99
C ASP A 216 -12.82 8.13 1.77
N THR A 217 -11.75 7.39 1.47
CA THR A 217 -11.62 6.01 1.99
C THR A 217 -10.34 5.72 2.78
N PRO A 218 -10.45 5.49 4.10
CA PRO A 218 -9.48 4.75 4.91
C PRO A 218 -9.04 3.41 4.29
N ASP A 219 -9.83 2.84 3.38
CA ASP A 219 -9.52 1.62 2.61
C ASP A 219 -8.21 1.71 1.85
N LEU A 220 -7.87 2.89 1.33
CA LEU A 220 -6.66 3.02 0.52
C LEU A 220 -5.39 3.02 1.38
N LEU A 221 -5.45 3.62 2.57
CA LEU A 221 -4.40 3.47 3.58
C LEU A 221 -4.26 2.01 4.02
N ARG A 222 -5.39 1.34 4.26
CA ARG A 222 -5.45 -0.10 4.62
C ARG A 222 -4.79 -0.98 3.57
N VAL A 223 -5.17 -0.80 2.31
CA VAL A 223 -4.57 -1.48 1.16
C VAL A 223 -3.07 -1.28 1.22
N HIS A 224 -2.58 -0.04 1.23
CA HIS A 224 -1.15 0.21 1.17
C HIS A 224 -0.37 -0.32 2.38
N ALA A 225 -0.95 -0.29 3.58
CA ALA A 225 -0.36 -0.92 4.78
C ALA A 225 -0.20 -2.42 4.59
N ARG A 226 -1.26 -3.08 4.10
CA ARG A 226 -1.29 -4.52 3.80
C ARG A 226 -0.30 -4.87 2.68
N LEU A 227 -0.25 -4.06 1.63
CA LEU A 227 0.70 -4.23 0.53
C LEU A 227 2.14 -4.10 1.00
N ARG A 228 2.43 -3.15 1.90
CA ARG A 228 3.77 -3.02 2.47
C ARG A 228 4.15 -4.23 3.31
N TRP A 229 3.25 -4.73 4.16
CA TRP A 229 3.48 -5.95 4.93
C TRP A 229 3.76 -7.13 4.00
N VAL A 230 2.94 -7.32 2.97
CA VAL A 230 3.07 -8.43 2.01
C VAL A 230 4.37 -8.32 1.21
N MET A 231 4.69 -7.15 0.66
CA MET A 231 5.93 -6.93 -0.07
C MET A 231 7.15 -7.16 0.83
N LEU A 232 7.06 -6.76 2.10
CA LEU A 232 8.12 -6.95 3.06
C LEU A 232 8.39 -8.42 3.35
N VAL A 233 7.36 -9.27 3.40
CA VAL A 233 7.48 -10.62 3.96
C VAL A 233 7.43 -11.77 2.95
N SER A 234 7.05 -11.52 1.69
CA SER A 234 6.65 -12.63 0.82
C SER A 234 7.28 -12.67 -0.56
N GLU A 235 8.05 -11.67 -0.99
CA GLU A 235 8.51 -11.53 -2.40
C GLU A 235 7.36 -11.64 -3.45
N ILE A 236 6.10 -11.62 -3.01
CA ILE A 236 4.92 -11.79 -3.86
C ILE A 236 4.74 -10.53 -4.70
N THR A 237 4.92 -10.68 -6.01
CA THR A 237 4.80 -9.59 -6.98
C THR A 237 3.36 -9.24 -7.32
N ASP A 238 2.43 -10.19 -7.17
CA ASP A 238 0.99 -9.96 -7.34
C ASP A 238 0.29 -10.12 -6.00
N TYR A 239 0.17 -9.03 -5.27
CA TYR A 239 -0.45 -8.97 -3.96
C TYR A 239 -1.97 -8.74 -4.03
N THR A 240 -2.55 -8.63 -5.22
CA THR A 240 -3.97 -8.25 -5.38
C THR A 240 -4.91 -9.34 -4.88
N PHE A 241 -4.48 -10.61 -4.86
CA PHE A 241 -5.27 -11.72 -4.31
C PHE A 241 -5.45 -11.65 -2.78
N LEU A 242 -4.65 -10.83 -2.10
CA LEU A 242 -4.78 -10.62 -0.66
C LEU A 242 -5.78 -9.51 -0.34
N LEU A 243 -6.18 -8.71 -1.33
CA LEU A 243 -7.10 -7.61 -1.12
C LEU A 243 -8.54 -8.10 -1.23
N ASP A 244 -9.41 -7.62 -0.36
CA ASP A 244 -10.85 -7.83 -0.53
C ASP A 244 -11.40 -6.98 -1.69
N ARG A 245 -12.69 -7.13 -2.01
CA ARG A 245 -13.32 -6.42 -3.13
C ARG A 245 -13.31 -4.89 -2.96
N GLU A 246 -13.50 -4.39 -1.74
CA GLU A 246 -13.53 -2.95 -1.45
C GLU A 246 -12.12 -2.36 -1.50
N GLU A 247 -11.14 -3.08 -0.96
CA GLU A 247 -9.71 -2.80 -1.04
C GLU A 247 -9.22 -2.79 -2.51
N LEU A 248 -9.62 -3.77 -3.31
CA LEU A 248 -9.36 -3.82 -4.75
C LEU A 248 -10.00 -2.64 -5.48
N ARG A 249 -11.27 -2.33 -5.16
CA ARG A 249 -11.98 -1.18 -5.73
C ARG A 249 -11.20 0.11 -5.44
N ALA A 250 -10.85 0.35 -4.19
CA ALA A 250 -10.12 1.56 -3.78
C ALA A 250 -8.76 1.66 -4.49
N LEU A 251 -7.98 0.57 -4.51
CA LEU A 251 -6.69 0.53 -5.18
C LEU A 251 -6.78 0.86 -6.68
N TRP A 252 -7.71 0.19 -7.38
CA TRP A 252 -7.82 0.31 -8.82
C TRP A 252 -8.43 1.63 -9.24
N ARG A 253 -9.42 2.17 -8.51
CA ARG A 253 -9.92 3.54 -8.72
C ARG A 253 -8.82 4.57 -8.51
N TRP A 254 -8.06 4.46 -7.43
CA TRP A 254 -6.94 5.37 -7.18
C TRP A 254 -5.91 5.34 -8.32
N ARG A 255 -5.49 4.15 -8.75
CA ARG A 255 -4.55 4.00 -9.88
C ARG A 255 -5.11 4.57 -11.16
N LEU A 256 -6.39 4.32 -11.45
CA LEU A 256 -7.06 4.73 -12.68
C LEU A 256 -7.32 6.24 -12.72
N GLU A 257 -7.81 6.83 -11.65
CA GLU A 257 -8.27 8.22 -11.60
C GLU A 257 -7.13 9.21 -11.28
N GLY A 258 -6.12 8.78 -10.51
CA GLY A 258 -5.00 9.60 -10.05
C GLY A 258 -3.88 9.83 -11.07
N ASP A 259 -4.05 9.42 -12.32
CA ASP A 259 -3.02 9.37 -13.37
C ASP A 259 -1.68 8.71 -12.94
N ARG A 260 -1.72 7.69 -12.09
CA ARG A 260 -0.51 7.01 -11.59
C ARG A 260 -0.17 5.74 -12.36
N ASN A 261 1.07 5.60 -12.81
CA ASN A 261 1.75 4.36 -13.25
C ASN A 261 0.95 3.40 -14.15
N LEU A 262 -0.01 3.91 -14.93
CA LEU A 262 -0.76 3.15 -15.92
C LEU A 262 -0.72 3.88 -17.26
N ALA A 263 -0.27 3.18 -18.29
CA ALA A 263 -0.45 3.62 -19.68
C ALA A 263 -1.96 3.74 -19.97
N MET A 264 -2.35 4.60 -20.91
CA MET A 264 -3.77 4.84 -21.17
C MET A 264 -4.50 3.57 -21.60
N GLU A 265 -3.84 2.70 -22.35
CA GLU A 265 -4.36 1.40 -22.77
C GLU A 265 -4.64 0.49 -21.57
N GLN A 266 -3.79 0.55 -20.53
CA GLN A 266 -4.02 -0.17 -19.29
C GLN A 266 -5.19 0.43 -18.51
N ARG A 267 -5.34 1.77 -18.51
CA ARG A 267 -6.45 2.48 -17.85
C ARG A 267 -7.80 2.06 -18.42
N VAL A 268 -7.94 1.99 -19.74
CA VAL A 268 -9.17 1.52 -20.40
C VAL A 268 -9.51 0.10 -19.95
N ARG A 269 -8.51 -0.80 -19.92
CA ARG A 269 -8.71 -2.19 -19.46
C ARG A 269 -9.12 -2.25 -17.99
N VAL A 270 -8.47 -1.48 -17.11
CA VAL A 270 -8.80 -1.43 -15.68
C VAL A 270 -10.18 -0.83 -15.47
N ALA A 271 -10.57 0.22 -16.19
CA ALA A 271 -11.89 0.82 -16.09
C ALA A 271 -13.00 -0.17 -16.49
N GLY A 272 -12.82 -0.85 -17.63
CA GLY A 272 -13.75 -1.90 -18.06
C GLY A 272 -13.82 -3.06 -17.07
N TRP A 273 -12.69 -3.49 -16.53
CA TRP A 273 -12.65 -4.52 -15.49
C TRP A 273 -13.34 -4.05 -14.19
N LEU A 274 -13.10 -2.82 -13.74
CA LEU A 274 -13.78 -2.24 -12.57
C LEU A 274 -15.29 -2.28 -12.77
N LYS A 275 -15.78 -1.79 -13.92
CA LYS A 275 -17.22 -1.84 -14.25
C LYS A 275 -17.75 -3.28 -14.26
N GLN A 276 -17.05 -4.19 -14.93
CA GLN A 276 -17.56 -5.55 -15.09
C GLN A 276 -17.48 -6.41 -13.81
N GLN A 277 -16.46 -6.21 -12.98
CA GLN A 277 -16.08 -7.17 -11.94
C GLN A 277 -16.28 -6.63 -10.52
N ILE A 278 -16.15 -5.33 -10.32
CA ILE A 278 -16.06 -4.75 -8.97
C ILE A 278 -17.19 -3.76 -8.68
N GLU A 279 -17.49 -2.86 -9.59
CA GLU A 279 -18.43 -1.76 -9.42
C GLU A 279 -19.24 -1.58 -10.73
N PRO A 280 -20.36 -2.31 -10.91
CA PRO A 280 -21.20 -2.27 -12.12
C PRO A 280 -21.61 -0.87 -12.59
N ASP A 281 -21.76 0.06 -11.65
CA ASP A 281 -22.15 1.44 -11.90
C ASP A 281 -20.92 2.37 -12.05
N TYR A 282 -19.72 1.81 -12.19
CA TYR A 282 -18.50 2.61 -12.34
C TYR A 282 -18.57 3.43 -13.63
N PRO A 283 -18.44 4.77 -13.56
CA PRO A 283 -18.69 5.65 -14.70
C PRO A 283 -17.47 5.71 -15.63
N VAL A 284 -17.19 4.59 -16.31
CA VAL A 284 -16.01 4.34 -17.13
C VAL A 284 -15.76 5.46 -18.12
N TYR A 285 -16.76 5.79 -18.93
CA TYR A 285 -16.61 6.76 -20.01
C TYR A 285 -16.39 8.17 -19.48
N ARG A 286 -17.04 8.56 -18.37
CA ARG A 286 -16.77 9.83 -17.70
C ARG A 286 -15.33 9.93 -17.20
N VAL A 287 -14.83 8.87 -16.55
CA VAL A 287 -13.46 8.82 -16.02
C VAL A 287 -12.43 8.88 -17.15
N LEU A 288 -12.61 8.09 -18.21
CA LEU A 288 -11.73 8.09 -19.39
C LEU A 288 -11.75 9.43 -20.12
N GLY A 289 -12.92 10.05 -20.28
CA GLY A 289 -13.05 11.40 -20.84
C GLY A 289 -12.24 12.42 -20.05
N SER A 290 -12.34 12.37 -18.72
CA SER A 290 -11.63 13.27 -17.81
C SER A 290 -10.11 13.07 -17.84
N LEU A 291 -9.65 11.82 -17.99
CA LEU A 291 -8.24 11.48 -18.16
C LEU A 291 -7.68 12.00 -19.49
N HIS A 292 -8.41 11.84 -20.59
CA HIS A 292 -8.00 12.37 -21.89
C HIS A 292 -7.99 13.90 -21.93
N ALA A 293 -8.96 14.55 -21.28
CA ALA A 293 -9.03 16.01 -21.18
C ALA A 293 -7.80 16.58 -20.45
N ARG A 294 -7.42 16.00 -19.30
CA ARG A 294 -6.23 16.41 -18.53
C ARG A 294 -4.92 16.29 -19.32
N ARG A 295 -4.88 15.42 -20.34
CA ARG A 295 -3.73 15.22 -21.22
C ARG A 295 -3.77 16.07 -22.49
N GLY A 296 -4.72 17.02 -22.60
CA GLY A 296 -4.90 17.86 -23.77
C GLY A 296 -5.45 17.13 -25.00
N GLN A 297 -5.95 15.90 -24.83
CA GLN A 297 -6.47 15.08 -25.92
C GLN A 297 -7.98 15.33 -26.10
N SER A 298 -8.34 16.58 -26.39
CA SER A 298 -9.72 17.07 -26.36
C SER A 298 -10.68 16.28 -27.24
N ASP A 299 -10.27 15.88 -28.45
CA ASP A 299 -11.15 15.09 -29.35
C ASP A 299 -11.50 13.71 -28.78
N LYS A 300 -10.52 13.02 -28.18
CA LYS A 300 -10.77 11.74 -27.50
C LYS A 300 -11.65 11.93 -26.27
N ALA A 301 -11.40 12.99 -25.50
CA ALA A 301 -12.22 13.33 -24.34
C ALA A 301 -13.68 13.60 -24.71
N ILE A 302 -13.92 14.38 -25.78
CA ILE A 302 -15.25 14.63 -26.35
C ILE A 302 -15.94 13.32 -26.73
N GLY A 303 -15.23 12.42 -27.41
CA GLY A 303 -15.74 11.08 -27.75
C GLY A 303 -16.21 10.33 -26.50
N TYR A 304 -15.36 10.23 -25.49
CA TYR A 304 -15.70 9.54 -24.24
C TYR A 304 -16.83 10.22 -23.45
N PHE A 305 -16.91 11.55 -23.40
CA PHE A 305 -18.03 12.20 -22.71
C PHE A 305 -19.36 12.01 -23.45
N ARG A 306 -19.35 11.88 -24.78
CA ARG A 306 -20.56 11.47 -25.52
C ARG A 306 -20.98 10.06 -25.18
N GLU A 307 -20.04 9.11 -25.14
CA GLU A 307 -20.32 7.74 -24.68
C GLU A 307 -20.84 7.71 -23.24
N ALA A 308 -20.29 8.56 -22.35
CA ALA A 308 -20.78 8.69 -20.98
C ALA A 308 -22.24 9.14 -20.91
N LEU A 309 -22.66 10.07 -21.78
CA LEU A 309 -24.06 10.52 -21.84
C LEU A 309 -24.99 9.55 -22.57
N LEU A 310 -24.45 8.64 -23.39
CA LEU A 310 -25.22 7.53 -23.94
C LEU A 310 -25.44 6.43 -22.90
N ASP A 311 -24.43 6.13 -22.08
CA ASP A 311 -24.46 5.15 -20.99
C ASP A 311 -25.30 5.68 -19.80
N GLU A 312 -25.12 6.94 -19.42
CA GLU A 312 -25.84 7.63 -18.34
C GLU A 312 -26.29 9.04 -18.79
N PRO A 313 -27.50 9.18 -19.35
CA PRO A 313 -27.98 10.47 -19.90
C PRO A 313 -28.03 11.64 -18.91
N PHE A 314 -28.10 11.33 -17.61
CA PHE A 314 -28.20 12.32 -16.55
C PHE A 314 -26.85 12.69 -15.91
N ASP A 315 -25.72 12.14 -16.38
CA ASP A 315 -24.38 12.46 -15.87
C ASP A 315 -24.04 13.95 -16.09
N GLU A 316 -24.29 14.77 -15.07
CA GLU A 316 -24.07 16.21 -15.13
C GLU A 316 -22.60 16.57 -15.31
N VAL A 317 -21.69 15.73 -14.79
CA VAL A 317 -20.25 15.98 -14.87
C VAL A 317 -19.78 15.75 -16.30
N ALA A 318 -20.19 14.65 -16.94
CA ALA A 318 -19.90 14.41 -18.35
C ALA A 318 -20.49 15.51 -19.25
N ARG A 319 -21.72 15.95 -18.97
CA ARG A 319 -22.38 17.03 -19.72
C ARG A 319 -21.61 18.35 -19.65
N LYS A 320 -21.25 18.79 -18.44
CA LYS A 320 -20.48 20.03 -18.22
C LYS A 320 -19.11 19.98 -18.89
N ASN A 321 -18.40 18.86 -18.75
CA ASN A 321 -17.08 18.70 -19.36
C ASN A 321 -17.14 18.64 -20.90
N LEU A 322 -18.16 17.99 -21.46
CA LEU A 322 -18.40 17.98 -22.91
C LEU A 322 -18.68 19.38 -23.44
N GLU A 323 -19.57 20.13 -22.79
CA GLU A 323 -19.90 21.51 -23.16
C GLU A 323 -18.65 22.40 -23.12
N TYR A 324 -17.87 22.30 -22.04
CA TYR A 324 -16.61 23.04 -21.90
C TYR A 324 -15.63 22.76 -23.05
N LEU A 325 -15.40 21.49 -23.39
CA LEU A 325 -14.46 21.11 -24.45
C LEU A 325 -14.95 21.51 -25.85
N LEU A 326 -16.26 21.46 -26.10
CA LEU A 326 -16.83 21.89 -27.39
C LEU A 326 -16.67 23.40 -27.60
N ARG A 327 -16.91 24.22 -26.56
CA ARG A 327 -16.66 25.67 -26.63
C ARG A 327 -15.21 26.00 -26.96
N TYR A 328 -14.27 25.31 -26.29
CA TYR A 328 -12.83 25.52 -26.51
C TYR A 328 -12.39 25.09 -27.93
N ARG A 329 -12.91 23.98 -28.44
CA ARG A 329 -12.58 23.48 -29.78
C ARG A 329 -13.07 24.44 -30.88
N ASP A 330 -14.24 25.04 -30.68
CA ASP A 330 -14.87 25.89 -31.69
C ASP A 330 -14.35 27.35 -31.64
N GLY A 331 -13.30 27.63 -30.85
CA GLY A 331 -12.63 28.94 -30.78
C GLY A 331 -13.42 30.01 -30.02
N ALA A 332 -14.47 29.63 -29.28
CA ALA A 332 -15.22 30.57 -28.45
C ALA A 332 -14.33 31.01 -27.28
N ALA A 333 -14.03 32.31 -27.21
CA ALA A 333 -13.33 32.90 -26.07
C ALA A 333 -14.10 32.59 -24.78
N ILE A 334 -13.41 32.03 -23.80
CA ILE A 334 -13.96 31.81 -22.47
C ILE A 334 -13.81 33.15 -21.73
N GLU A 335 -14.90 33.87 -21.49
CA GLU A 335 -14.88 34.92 -20.47
C GLU A 335 -14.67 34.24 -19.10
N PRO A 336 -13.72 34.74 -18.30
CA PRO A 336 -13.28 34.11 -17.05
C PRO A 336 -14.38 34.04 -15.97
#